data_AF-S4N118-F1
#
_entry.id   AF-S4N118-F1
#
_cell.length_a   1.000
_cell.length_b   1.000
_cell.length_c   1.000
_cell.angle_alpha   90.00
_cell.angle_beta   90.00
_cell.angle_gamma   90.00
#
_symmetry.space_group_name_H-M   'P 1'
#
loop_
_entity.id
_entity.type
_entity.pdbx_description
1 polymer ?
#
loop_
_entity_poly.entity_id
_entity_poly.type
_entity_poly.pdbx_seq_one_letter_code
_entity_poly.pdbx_strand_id
1 'polypeptide(L)'
;MTASGAPKAPSGIVALITNSGYLDSEGSAGMRHYLREVADEGWVIGLSPEGAYSDTRTRVFQDVKREICIAVFVRHGAPDASTAARVWRLDVPAGTREEKFDWLEGLGLDGHRGGTSWQLCPTQWTAPFHVTSDSEWSAMPPVDALLPWTSSGNKNNRNWPVSPSRDVLERRWHRLVQAPADAKAELMKSTGDRRPDKLEPPLPGQQETGSLAAEKETVPVIVKYGRMTFNRQYIIADRRVIDRPRPALWFAHNDQRQIYLSELHTESGRPGPAVSFTALLPDIHHFKGTEGGRVAPLYRHPHHG
;
A
#
# COMPACT_ATOMS: atom_id res chain seq x y z
N MET A 1 -2.05 3.26 -37.51
CA MET A 1 -1.86 4.00 -36.25
C MET A 1 -0.55 3.51 -35.66
N THR A 2 0.57 4.14 -36.03
CA THR A 2 1.92 3.73 -35.64
C THR A 2 2.19 4.16 -34.20
N ALA A 3 2.59 3.22 -33.35
CA ALA A 3 2.97 3.52 -31.97
C ALA A 3 4.15 4.49 -31.95
N SER A 4 3.93 5.66 -31.34
CA SER A 4 4.94 6.66 -31.03
C SER A 4 5.92 6.08 -29.99
N GLY A 5 6.96 5.39 -30.44
CA GLY A 5 7.97 4.84 -29.52
C GLY A 5 9.07 3.98 -30.15
N ALA A 6 9.06 3.75 -31.47
CA ALA A 6 10.11 2.96 -32.10
C ALA A 6 11.49 3.65 -31.91
N PRO A 7 12.48 2.97 -31.32
CA PRO A 7 13.78 3.57 -31.05
C PRO A 7 14.52 3.90 -32.35
N LYS A 8 15.11 5.10 -32.42
CA LYS A 8 15.84 5.61 -33.61
C LYS A 8 17.16 4.87 -33.90
N ALA A 9 17.75 4.23 -32.89
CA ALA A 9 19.01 3.50 -33.01
C ALA A 9 18.80 2.04 -32.59
N PRO A 10 19.19 1.06 -33.42
CA PRO A 10 18.93 -0.35 -33.13
C PRO A 10 19.75 -0.85 -31.94
N SER A 11 20.93 -0.30 -31.64
CA SER A 11 21.75 -0.72 -30.50
C SER A 11 22.08 0.45 -29.56
N GLY A 12 22.43 0.14 -28.31
CA GLY A 12 22.81 1.13 -27.31
C GLY A 12 22.78 0.60 -25.88
N ILE A 13 23.27 1.42 -24.96
CA ILE A 13 23.28 1.16 -23.51
C ILE A 13 22.57 2.31 -22.82
N VAL A 14 21.69 2.00 -21.88
CA VAL A 14 21.07 2.96 -20.97
C VAL A 14 21.51 2.61 -19.56
N ALA A 15 22.19 3.54 -18.89
CA ALA A 15 22.61 3.42 -17.50
C ALA A 15 22.06 4.62 -16.72
N LEU A 16 21.19 4.37 -15.75
CA LEU A 16 20.57 5.40 -14.93
C LEU A 16 20.66 5.04 -13.45
N ILE A 17 20.72 6.07 -12.61
CA ILE A 17 20.47 5.95 -11.18
C ILE A 17 19.06 6.44 -10.91
N THR A 18 18.20 5.57 -10.39
CA THR A 18 16.76 5.80 -10.31
C THR A 18 16.19 5.31 -8.99
N ASN A 19 14.93 5.65 -8.71
CA ASN A 19 14.17 5.04 -7.62
C ASN A 19 13.86 3.58 -7.95
N SER A 20 14.02 2.69 -6.98
CA SER A 20 13.85 1.24 -7.10
C SER A 20 12.40 0.75 -7.17
N GLY A 21 11.39 1.62 -7.03
CA GLY A 21 9.99 1.18 -6.94
C GLY A 21 9.44 0.42 -8.15
N TYR A 22 10.11 0.44 -9.32
CA TYR A 22 9.69 -0.36 -10.49
C TYR A 22 10.24 -1.79 -10.49
N LEU A 23 11.18 -2.11 -9.60
CA LEU A 23 11.86 -3.40 -9.58
C LEU A 23 10.93 -4.54 -9.15
N ASP A 24 9.95 -4.29 -8.28
CA ASP A 24 9.07 -5.33 -7.72
C ASP A 24 7.57 -4.97 -7.72
N SER A 25 7.21 -3.70 -7.64
CA SER A 25 5.81 -3.30 -7.45
C SER A 25 4.87 -3.85 -8.53
N GLU A 26 3.66 -4.27 -8.14
CA GLU A 26 2.65 -4.77 -9.07
C GLU A 26 2.27 -3.72 -10.13
N GLY A 27 2.14 -2.45 -9.71
CA GLY A 27 1.78 -1.34 -10.59
C GLY A 27 2.79 -1.05 -11.70
N SER A 28 4.01 -1.58 -11.61
CA SER A 28 5.07 -1.42 -12.60
C SER A 28 5.36 -2.68 -13.43
N ALA A 29 4.51 -3.71 -13.32
CA ALA A 29 4.65 -4.95 -14.09
C ALA A 29 4.77 -4.70 -15.62
N GLY A 30 4.00 -3.75 -16.15
CA GLY A 30 4.08 -3.37 -17.57
C GLY A 30 5.40 -2.70 -17.95
N MET A 31 6.02 -1.94 -17.04
CA MET A 31 7.35 -1.36 -17.26
C MET A 31 8.42 -2.45 -17.29
N ARG A 32 8.35 -3.45 -16.39
CA ARG A 32 9.28 -4.59 -16.42
C ARG A 32 9.13 -5.43 -17.69
N HIS A 33 7.90 -5.64 -18.15
CA HIS A 33 7.63 -6.26 -19.46
C HIS A 33 8.31 -5.49 -20.58
N TYR A 34 8.08 -4.18 -20.65
CA TYR A 34 8.68 -3.34 -21.67
C TYR A 34 10.22 -3.41 -21.65
N LEU A 35 10.84 -3.30 -20.47
CA LEU A 35 12.30 -3.39 -20.33
C LEU A 35 12.84 -4.75 -20.82
N ARG A 36 12.13 -5.84 -20.55
CA ARG A 36 12.51 -7.19 -21.05
C ARG A 36 12.28 -7.36 -22.55
N GLU A 37 11.30 -6.69 -23.11
CA GLU A 37 10.98 -6.73 -24.54
C GLU A 37 11.98 -5.93 -25.37
N VAL A 38 12.45 -4.80 -24.84
CA VAL A 38 13.32 -3.88 -25.59
C VAL A 38 14.81 -4.03 -25.33
N ALA A 39 15.23 -4.76 -24.31
CA ALA A 39 16.64 -5.00 -23.99
C ALA A 39 17.02 -6.46 -24.25
N ASP A 40 18.32 -6.72 -24.41
CA ASP A 40 18.86 -8.07 -24.49
C ASP A 40 19.34 -8.55 -23.11
N GLU A 41 19.93 -7.63 -22.33
CA GLU A 41 20.48 -7.93 -21.02
C GLU A 41 20.42 -6.70 -20.09
N GLY A 42 20.36 -6.92 -18.79
CA GLY A 42 20.38 -5.85 -17.80
C GLY A 42 21.05 -6.22 -16.49
N TRP A 43 21.57 -5.20 -15.81
CA TRP A 43 22.19 -5.26 -14.49
C TRP A 43 21.51 -4.24 -13.58
N VAL A 44 21.07 -4.70 -12.42
CA VAL A 44 20.45 -3.89 -11.37
C VAL A 44 21.32 -3.96 -10.13
N ILE A 45 21.76 -2.78 -9.67
CA ILE A 45 22.58 -2.65 -8.47
C ILE A 45 21.76 -1.94 -7.40
N GLY A 46 21.30 -2.66 -6.38
CA GLY A 46 20.57 -2.06 -5.27
C GLY A 46 21.51 -1.25 -4.39
N LEU A 47 21.16 0.01 -4.11
CA LEU A 47 21.98 0.94 -3.33
C LEU A 47 21.41 1.23 -1.93
N SER A 48 20.25 0.65 -1.61
CA SER A 48 19.49 0.91 -0.37
C SER A 48 19.19 -0.38 0.40
N PRO A 49 20.20 -1.18 0.79
CA PRO A 49 19.99 -2.44 1.51
C PRO A 49 19.31 -2.26 2.88
N GLU A 50 19.38 -1.06 3.49
CA GLU A 50 18.68 -0.72 4.73
C GLU A 50 17.23 -0.27 4.51
N GLY A 51 16.78 -0.19 3.26
CA GLY A 51 15.43 0.19 2.86
C GLY A 51 15.13 1.68 2.91
N ALA A 52 13.88 2.01 2.61
CA ALA A 52 13.38 3.39 2.61
C ALA A 52 13.44 4.02 4.02
N TYR A 53 13.69 5.34 4.07
CA TYR A 53 13.80 6.12 5.32
C TYR A 53 14.91 5.66 6.28
N SER A 54 15.90 4.88 5.81
CA SER A 54 17.13 4.51 6.54
C SER A 54 17.90 5.71 7.08
N ASP A 55 18.87 5.52 7.97
CA ASP A 55 19.68 6.61 8.52
C ASP A 55 20.32 7.45 7.39
N THR A 56 20.29 8.78 7.51
CA THR A 56 20.89 9.69 6.51
C THR A 56 22.35 9.34 6.22
N ARG A 57 23.12 8.82 7.19
CA ARG A 57 24.52 8.40 7.04
C ARG A 57 24.72 7.18 6.12
N THR A 58 23.70 6.34 5.94
CA THR A 58 23.81 5.12 5.11
C THR A 58 23.33 5.36 3.67
N ARG A 59 22.60 6.45 3.42
CA ARG A 59 22.04 6.73 2.09
C ARG A 59 23.11 7.25 1.13
N VAL A 60 23.19 6.66 -0.07
CA VAL A 60 24.09 7.12 -1.15
C VAL A 60 23.79 8.58 -1.55
N PHE A 61 22.50 8.96 -1.61
CA PHE A 61 22.05 10.35 -1.68
C PHE A 61 21.31 10.72 -0.40
N GLN A 62 21.95 11.51 0.45
CA GLN A 62 21.51 11.77 1.84
C GLN A 62 20.10 12.38 1.93
N ASP A 63 19.74 13.23 0.97
CA ASP A 63 18.42 13.90 0.91
C ASP A 63 17.29 13.02 0.34
N VAL A 64 17.62 11.86 -0.24
CA VAL A 64 16.65 10.97 -0.89
C VAL A 64 16.11 9.95 0.10
N LYS A 65 14.83 10.07 0.45
CA LYS A 65 14.14 9.17 1.41
C LYS A 65 13.48 7.94 0.74
N ARG A 66 13.94 7.57 -0.45
CA ARG A 66 13.43 6.46 -1.25
C ARG A 66 14.56 5.50 -1.55
N GLU A 67 14.21 4.25 -1.78
CA GLU A 67 15.17 3.25 -2.25
C GLU A 67 15.61 3.61 -3.67
N ILE A 68 16.90 3.42 -3.91
CA ILE A 68 17.56 3.76 -5.16
C ILE A 68 18.38 2.59 -5.67
N CYS A 69 18.50 2.50 -6.99
CA CYS A 69 19.32 1.53 -7.68
C CYS A 69 20.03 2.16 -8.88
N ILE A 70 21.12 1.53 -9.30
CA ILE A 70 21.68 1.72 -10.64
C ILE A 70 21.06 0.65 -11.53
N ALA A 71 20.55 1.04 -12.69
CA ALA A 71 20.03 0.11 -13.68
C ALA A 71 20.71 0.34 -15.02
N VAL A 72 21.34 -0.71 -15.53
CA VAL A 72 22.02 -0.74 -16.81
C VAL A 72 21.27 -1.73 -17.70
N PHE A 73 20.79 -1.29 -18.85
CA PHE A 73 20.18 -2.15 -19.85
C PHE A 73 20.90 -1.99 -21.18
N VAL A 74 21.20 -3.11 -21.82
CA VAL A 74 21.94 -3.18 -23.07
C VAL A 74 21.03 -3.72 -24.16
N ARG A 75 21.13 -3.10 -25.33
CA ARG A 75 20.53 -3.57 -26.57
C ARG A 75 21.60 -3.68 -27.65
N HIS A 76 21.76 -4.86 -28.24
CA HIS A 76 22.72 -5.17 -29.29
C HIS A 76 22.15 -4.93 -30.70
N GLY A 77 20.83 -4.94 -30.86
CA GLY A 77 20.19 -4.76 -32.17
C GLY A 77 18.68 -4.54 -32.06
N ALA A 78 17.94 -4.74 -33.15
CA ALA A 78 16.47 -4.58 -33.11
C ALA A 78 15.86 -5.46 -31.98
N PRO A 79 14.91 -4.93 -31.19
CA PRO A 79 14.25 -5.70 -30.13
C PRO A 79 13.67 -7.02 -30.64
N ASP A 80 13.92 -8.10 -29.89
CA ASP A 80 13.29 -9.40 -30.10
C ASP A 80 12.18 -9.62 -29.08
N ALA A 81 10.93 -9.35 -29.48
CA ALA A 81 9.76 -9.53 -28.63
C ALA A 81 9.48 -11.01 -28.27
N SER A 82 10.23 -11.97 -28.82
CA SER A 82 10.09 -13.40 -28.47
C SER A 82 11.02 -13.84 -27.34
N THR A 83 12.07 -13.06 -27.03
CA THR A 83 13.08 -13.41 -26.03
C THR A 83 13.16 -12.34 -24.94
N ALA A 84 12.74 -12.68 -23.72
CA ALA A 84 12.83 -11.76 -22.60
C ALA A 84 14.29 -11.53 -22.16
N ALA A 85 14.67 -10.26 -21.97
CA ALA A 85 15.99 -9.90 -21.47
C ALA A 85 16.38 -10.65 -20.18
N ARG A 86 17.65 -11.06 -20.07
CA ARG A 86 18.19 -11.57 -18.79
C ARG A 86 18.54 -10.39 -17.90
N VAL A 87 18.09 -10.43 -16.65
CA VAL A 87 18.34 -9.35 -15.69
C VAL A 87 19.07 -9.89 -14.48
N TRP A 88 20.24 -9.33 -14.23
CA TRP A 88 21.13 -9.68 -13.13
C TRP A 88 21.01 -8.67 -12.01
N ARG A 89 21.12 -9.13 -10.77
CA ARG A 89 21.07 -8.28 -9.59
C ARG A 89 22.22 -8.55 -8.63
N LEU A 90 22.71 -7.48 -8.03
CA LEU A 90 23.65 -7.50 -6.93
C LEU A 90 23.42 -6.24 -6.07
N ASP A 91 23.17 -6.41 -4.78
CA ASP A 91 22.95 -5.27 -3.87
C ASP A 91 24.21 -4.94 -3.08
N VAL A 92 24.50 -3.65 -2.87
CA VAL A 92 25.60 -3.24 -2.00
C VAL A 92 25.36 -3.73 -0.57
N PRO A 93 26.41 -4.06 0.20
CA PRO A 93 26.24 -4.42 1.60
C PRO A 93 25.71 -3.23 2.42
N ALA A 94 25.01 -3.54 3.53
CA ALA A 94 24.59 -2.52 4.48
C ALA A 94 25.81 -1.84 5.12
N GLY A 95 25.75 -0.51 5.25
CA GLY A 95 26.89 0.28 5.69
C GLY A 95 26.71 1.77 5.48
N THR A 96 27.72 2.54 5.89
CA THR A 96 27.81 3.98 5.61
C THR A 96 27.89 4.24 4.12
N ARG A 97 27.57 5.48 3.74
CA ARG A 97 27.69 5.94 2.36
C ARG A 97 29.09 5.72 1.79
N GLU A 98 30.11 6.00 2.58
CA GLU A 98 31.52 5.86 2.19
C GLU A 98 31.88 4.39 1.97
N GLU A 99 31.52 3.50 2.90
CA GLU A 99 31.73 2.04 2.75
C GLU A 99 31.05 1.48 1.49
N LYS A 100 29.88 2.01 1.11
CA LYS A 100 29.18 1.63 -0.11
C LYS A 100 29.89 2.10 -1.38
N PHE A 101 30.45 3.30 -1.37
CA PHE A 101 31.25 3.78 -2.51
C PHE A 101 32.52 2.97 -2.68
N ASP A 102 33.23 2.70 -1.58
CA ASP A 102 34.44 1.86 -1.59
C ASP A 102 34.13 0.46 -2.11
N TRP A 103 32.98 -0.10 -1.74
CA TRP A 103 32.51 -1.39 -2.26
C TRP A 103 32.20 -1.31 -3.76
N LEU A 104 31.54 -0.25 -4.23
CA LEU A 104 31.20 -0.09 -5.66
C LEU A 104 32.45 -0.02 -6.57
N GLU A 105 33.60 0.45 -6.07
CA GLU A 105 34.86 0.43 -6.82
C GLU A 105 35.32 -1.00 -7.19
N GLY A 106 34.85 -2.01 -6.46
CA GLY A 106 35.15 -3.40 -6.73
C GLY A 106 34.21 -4.09 -7.70
N LEU A 107 33.16 -3.41 -8.17
CA LEU A 107 32.15 -4.01 -9.04
C LEU A 107 32.63 -4.09 -10.50
N GLY A 108 32.54 -5.28 -11.10
CA GLY A 108 32.84 -5.53 -12.51
C GLY A 108 31.74 -6.32 -13.23
N LEU A 109 31.98 -6.63 -14.50
CA LEU A 109 31.01 -7.36 -15.35
C LEU A 109 30.70 -8.77 -14.83
N ASP A 110 31.69 -9.45 -14.25
CA ASP A 110 31.53 -10.82 -13.74
C ASP A 110 31.11 -10.88 -12.26
N GLY A 111 30.92 -9.72 -11.63
CA GLY A 111 30.57 -9.59 -10.21
C GLY A 111 31.53 -8.67 -9.47
N HIS A 112 31.47 -8.70 -8.14
CA HIS A 112 32.35 -7.92 -7.28
C HIS A 112 33.68 -8.66 -7.05
N ARG A 113 34.82 -7.94 -7.16
CA ARG A 113 36.18 -8.49 -6.99
C ARG A 113 36.42 -9.17 -5.64
N GLY A 114 35.61 -8.86 -4.64
CA GLY A 114 35.60 -9.51 -3.32
C GLY A 114 34.86 -10.85 -3.26
N GLY A 115 34.41 -11.40 -4.40
CA GLY A 115 33.82 -12.75 -4.49
C GLY A 115 32.29 -12.81 -4.54
N THR A 116 31.58 -11.67 -4.55
CA THR A 116 30.12 -11.64 -4.68
C THR A 116 29.72 -11.68 -6.16
N SER A 117 29.08 -12.77 -6.59
CA SER A 117 28.62 -12.94 -7.97
C SER A 117 27.25 -12.29 -8.21
N TRP A 118 26.99 -11.93 -9.47
CA TRP A 118 25.65 -11.56 -9.94
C TRP A 118 24.64 -12.70 -9.74
N GLN A 119 23.42 -12.33 -9.41
CA GLN A 119 22.31 -13.27 -9.26
C GLN A 119 21.27 -13.05 -10.37
N LEU A 120 20.86 -14.11 -11.04
CA LEU A 120 19.86 -14.03 -12.11
C LEU A 120 18.46 -13.83 -11.50
N CYS A 121 17.76 -12.77 -11.90
CA CYS A 121 16.35 -12.56 -11.55
C CYS A 121 15.45 -13.55 -12.31
N PRO A 122 14.24 -13.86 -11.80
CA PRO A 122 13.28 -14.68 -12.53
C PRO A 122 13.01 -14.13 -13.94
N THR A 123 12.82 -15.01 -14.93
CA THR A 123 12.86 -14.62 -16.36
C THR A 123 11.50 -14.31 -16.98
N GLN A 124 10.41 -14.45 -16.23
CA GLN A 124 9.06 -14.17 -16.74
C GLN A 124 8.91 -12.67 -17.07
N TRP A 125 8.12 -12.37 -18.10
CA TRP A 125 7.96 -11.02 -18.66
C TRP A 125 7.65 -9.92 -17.63
N THR A 126 6.83 -10.22 -16.63
CA THR A 126 6.43 -9.25 -15.60
C THR A 126 7.10 -9.49 -14.25
N ALA A 127 7.99 -10.49 -14.16
CA ALA A 127 8.61 -10.86 -12.90
C ALA A 127 9.46 -9.72 -12.33
N PRO A 128 9.52 -9.59 -10.99
CA PRO A 128 10.40 -8.64 -10.32
C PRO A 128 11.86 -8.79 -10.76
N PHE A 129 12.59 -7.67 -10.78
CA PHE A 129 14.05 -7.62 -10.84
C PHE A 129 14.65 -7.75 -9.43
N HIS A 130 14.16 -8.73 -8.70
CA HIS A 130 14.65 -9.12 -7.39
C HIS A 130 15.02 -10.59 -7.44
N VAL A 131 16.08 -10.94 -6.72
CA VAL A 131 16.43 -12.33 -6.50
C VAL A 131 15.42 -12.88 -5.50
N THR A 132 14.78 -13.99 -5.84
CA THR A 132 13.95 -14.71 -4.88
C THR A 132 14.86 -15.26 -3.79
N SER A 133 14.81 -14.68 -2.59
CA SER A 133 15.49 -15.23 -1.42
C SER A 133 14.77 -16.48 -0.92
N ASP A 134 15.56 -17.43 -0.40
CA ASP A 134 15.24 -18.68 0.28
C ASP A 134 13.95 -19.41 -0.11
N SER A 135 14.11 -20.61 -0.65
CA SER A 135 13.03 -21.52 -1.03
C SER A 135 12.01 -21.74 0.08
N GLU A 136 12.40 -21.61 1.35
CA GLU A 136 11.50 -21.72 2.50
C GLU A 136 10.53 -20.55 2.61
N TRP A 137 10.99 -19.29 2.45
CA TRP A 137 10.11 -18.12 2.48
C TRP A 137 9.13 -18.14 1.32
N SER A 138 9.63 -18.44 0.12
CA SER A 138 8.80 -18.52 -1.08
C SER A 138 7.80 -19.69 -1.05
N ALA A 139 8.03 -20.71 -0.21
CA ALA A 139 7.11 -21.82 0.02
C ALA A 139 6.06 -21.54 1.11
N MET A 140 6.21 -20.47 1.90
CA MET A 140 5.22 -20.12 2.91
C MET A 140 3.92 -19.64 2.26
N PRO A 141 2.75 -20.05 2.77
CA PRO A 141 1.49 -19.55 2.27
C PRO A 141 1.36 -18.04 2.53
N PRO A 142 0.86 -17.25 1.56
CA PRO A 142 0.61 -15.84 1.80
C PRO A 142 -0.55 -15.66 2.79
N VAL A 143 -0.59 -14.53 3.49
CA VAL A 143 -1.60 -14.24 4.52
C VAL A 143 -3.03 -14.29 3.95
N ASP A 144 -3.22 -13.89 2.69
CA ASP A 144 -4.52 -13.94 2.01
C ASP A 144 -4.96 -15.36 1.60
N ALA A 145 -4.05 -16.33 1.59
CA ALA A 145 -4.39 -17.76 1.49
C ALA A 145 -4.82 -18.35 2.85
N LEU A 146 -4.40 -17.75 3.96
CA LEU A 146 -4.73 -18.21 5.33
C LEU A 146 -6.05 -17.63 5.85
N LEU A 147 -6.44 -16.46 5.37
CA LEU A 147 -7.62 -15.73 5.84
C LEU A 147 -8.72 -15.72 4.78
N PRO A 148 -10.00 -15.73 5.19
CA PRO A 148 -11.11 -16.00 4.28
C PRO A 148 -11.32 -14.93 3.20
N TRP A 149 -10.84 -13.70 3.45
CA TRP A 149 -10.85 -12.55 2.54
C TRP A 149 -10.08 -11.36 3.13
N THR A 150 -9.76 -10.37 2.30
CA THR A 150 -9.11 -9.13 2.71
C THR A 150 -9.83 -7.89 2.17
N SER A 151 -9.63 -6.75 2.82
CA SER A 151 -10.09 -5.43 2.36
C SER A 151 -9.15 -4.33 2.81
N SER A 152 -9.39 -3.09 2.38
CA SER A 152 -8.85 -1.95 3.12
C SER A 152 -9.72 -1.67 4.33
N GLY A 153 -9.19 -0.95 5.32
CA GLY A 153 -9.99 -0.51 6.46
C GLY A 153 -11.05 0.55 6.09
N ASN A 154 -11.91 0.85 7.06
CA ASN A 154 -12.92 1.89 6.97
C ASN A 154 -12.24 3.27 6.78
N LYS A 155 -12.69 4.06 5.79
CA LYS A 155 -12.09 5.37 5.48
C LYS A 155 -13.14 6.47 5.47
N ASN A 156 -12.95 7.46 6.33
CA ASN A 156 -13.91 8.54 6.53
C ASN A 156 -13.65 9.76 5.65
N ASN A 157 -12.39 10.06 5.30
CA ASN A 157 -11.92 11.33 4.67
C ASN A 157 -12.26 12.62 5.44
N ARG A 158 -12.74 12.47 6.67
CA ARG A 158 -13.02 13.54 7.62
C ARG A 158 -12.78 12.99 9.02
N ASN A 159 -12.25 13.83 9.90
CA ASN A 159 -11.86 13.40 11.24
C ASN A 159 -12.99 13.52 12.26
N TRP A 160 -14.00 14.36 12.01
CA TRP A 160 -15.02 14.67 13.01
C TRP A 160 -15.96 13.50 13.39
N PRO A 161 -16.29 12.53 12.51
CA PRO A 161 -17.14 11.39 12.87
C PRO A 161 -16.45 10.37 13.80
N VAL A 162 -15.18 10.61 14.15
CA VAL A 162 -14.39 9.76 15.06
C VAL A 162 -13.90 10.60 16.24
N SER A 163 -13.95 10.01 17.43
CA SER A 163 -13.54 10.68 18.67
C SER A 163 -13.29 9.65 19.79
N PRO A 164 -12.35 9.91 20.72
CA PRO A 164 -12.24 9.13 21.94
C PRO A 164 -13.42 9.35 22.91
N SER A 165 -14.20 10.43 22.75
CA SER A 165 -15.38 10.76 23.55
C SER A 165 -16.66 10.60 22.75
N ARG A 166 -17.63 9.84 23.29
CA ARG A 166 -18.98 9.68 22.75
C ARG A 166 -19.76 10.99 22.76
N ASP A 167 -19.73 11.73 23.86
CA ASP A 167 -20.44 13.01 24.01
C ASP A 167 -20.01 14.04 22.94
N VAL A 168 -18.73 14.02 22.56
CA VAL A 168 -18.24 14.88 21.47
C VAL A 168 -18.88 14.50 20.12
N LEU A 169 -19.07 13.21 19.85
CA LEU A 169 -19.74 12.74 18.64
C LEU A 169 -21.21 13.11 18.63
N GLU A 170 -21.90 12.93 19.76
CA GLU A 170 -23.30 13.31 19.93
C GLU A 170 -23.50 14.81 19.70
N ARG A 171 -22.68 15.67 20.32
CA ARG A 171 -22.75 17.12 20.10
C ARG A 171 -22.46 17.52 18.66
N ARG A 172 -21.48 16.87 18.01
CA ARG A 172 -21.16 17.13 16.58
C ARG A 172 -22.32 16.73 15.68
N TRP A 173 -22.89 15.56 15.90
CA TRP A 173 -24.04 15.06 15.15
C TRP A 173 -25.26 15.96 15.35
N HIS A 174 -25.62 16.26 16.60
CA HIS A 174 -26.70 17.18 16.92
C HIS A 174 -26.54 18.53 16.21
N ARG A 175 -25.34 19.13 16.27
CA ARG A 175 -25.04 20.38 15.55
C ARG A 175 -25.22 20.24 14.04
N LEU A 176 -24.81 19.13 13.45
CA LEU A 176 -24.95 18.88 12.01
C LEU A 176 -26.42 18.72 11.60
N VAL A 177 -27.20 17.96 12.37
CA VAL A 177 -28.61 17.69 12.09
C VAL A 177 -29.45 18.96 12.21
N GLN A 178 -29.21 19.76 13.25
CA GLN A 178 -29.93 21.02 13.53
C GLN A 178 -29.49 22.20 12.65
N ALA A 179 -28.41 22.05 11.87
CA ALA A 179 -27.95 23.13 11.02
C ALA A 179 -28.92 23.41 9.86
N PRO A 180 -29.04 24.67 9.43
CA PRO A 180 -29.67 25.02 8.16
C PRO A 180 -29.11 24.20 6.98
N ALA A 181 -29.95 23.89 5.99
CA ALA A 181 -29.60 22.98 4.90
C ALA A 181 -28.36 23.41 4.11
N ASP A 182 -28.18 24.72 3.92
CA ASP A 182 -27.03 25.34 3.26
C ASP A 182 -25.72 25.23 4.08
N ALA A 183 -25.81 25.21 5.41
CA ALA A 183 -24.65 25.03 6.30
C ALA A 183 -24.21 23.57 6.49
N LYS A 184 -25.07 22.59 6.21
CA LYS A 184 -24.78 21.16 6.43
C LYS A 184 -23.57 20.66 5.64
N ALA A 185 -23.37 21.15 4.40
CA ALA A 185 -22.28 20.71 3.55
C ALA A 185 -20.89 21.08 4.13
N GLU A 186 -20.78 22.28 4.69
CA GLU A 186 -19.55 22.75 5.32
C GLU A 186 -19.28 21.99 6.63
N LEU A 187 -20.29 21.89 7.51
CA LEU A 187 -20.16 21.19 8.79
C LEU A 187 -19.81 19.71 8.62
N MET A 188 -20.44 19.07 7.63
CA MET A 188 -20.18 17.68 7.28
C MET A 188 -18.77 17.49 6.71
N LYS A 189 -18.18 18.53 6.08
CA LYS A 189 -17.01 18.42 5.20
C LYS A 189 -17.31 17.49 4.02
N SER A 190 -18.23 17.92 3.17
CA SER A 190 -18.62 17.20 1.95
C SER A 190 -17.42 16.86 1.07
N THR A 191 -17.50 15.70 0.42
CA THR A 191 -16.54 15.25 -0.60
C THR A 191 -17.31 14.91 -1.88
N GLY A 192 -16.60 14.57 -2.95
CA GLY A 192 -17.25 14.04 -4.16
C GLY A 192 -18.09 12.77 -3.87
N ASP A 193 -17.66 11.97 -2.89
CA ASP A 193 -18.32 10.73 -2.49
C ASP A 193 -19.49 10.96 -1.52
N ARG A 194 -19.45 11.99 -0.67
CA ARG A 194 -20.46 12.23 0.38
C ARG A 194 -20.91 13.68 0.43
N ARG A 195 -22.22 13.91 0.28
CA ARG A 195 -22.87 15.22 0.37
C ARG A 195 -24.19 15.09 1.15
N PRO A 196 -24.69 16.15 1.80
CA PRO A 196 -25.89 16.09 2.61
C PRO A 196 -27.15 15.64 1.84
N ASP A 197 -27.27 16.06 0.58
CA ASP A 197 -28.38 15.78 -0.33
C ASP A 197 -28.31 14.38 -0.97
N LYS A 198 -27.13 13.76 -0.97
CA LYS A 198 -26.90 12.47 -1.62
C LYS A 198 -27.52 11.33 -0.80
N LEU A 199 -28.40 10.57 -1.43
CA LEU A 199 -28.91 9.32 -0.87
C LEU A 199 -27.81 8.26 -0.84
N GLU A 200 -27.72 7.54 0.27
CA GLU A 200 -26.75 6.49 0.49
C GLU A 200 -27.46 5.28 1.12
N PRO A 201 -27.15 4.05 0.70
CA PRO A 201 -27.71 2.85 1.34
C PRO A 201 -27.27 2.78 2.80
N PRO A 202 -28.05 2.16 3.70
CA PRO A 202 -27.65 2.01 5.09
C PRO A 202 -26.39 1.13 5.23
N LEU A 203 -25.72 1.23 6.38
CA LEU A 203 -24.73 0.21 6.74
C LEU A 203 -25.45 -1.12 6.97
N PRO A 204 -24.79 -2.28 6.73
CA PRO A 204 -25.40 -3.58 6.95
C PRO A 204 -26.00 -3.72 8.36
N GLY A 205 -27.27 -4.09 8.44
CA GLY A 205 -28.02 -4.22 9.70
C GLY A 205 -28.71 -2.94 10.18
N GLN A 206 -28.59 -1.83 9.46
CA GLN A 206 -29.32 -0.58 9.73
C GLN A 206 -30.49 -0.40 8.77
N GLN A 207 -31.50 0.37 9.20
CA GLN A 207 -32.63 0.72 8.37
C GLN A 207 -32.28 1.82 7.37
N GLU A 208 -32.97 1.84 6.23
CA GLU A 208 -32.82 2.91 5.26
C GLU A 208 -33.21 4.26 5.87
N THR A 209 -32.35 5.25 5.66
CA THR A 209 -32.59 6.63 6.07
C THR A 209 -32.61 7.51 4.84
N GLY A 210 -33.35 8.62 4.90
CA GLY A 210 -33.27 9.67 3.88
C GLY A 210 -31.89 10.33 3.80
N SER A 211 -31.80 11.38 2.99
CA SER A 211 -30.59 12.19 2.89
C SER A 211 -30.28 12.88 4.23
N LEU A 212 -29.00 13.17 4.50
CA LEU A 212 -28.58 13.86 5.72
C LEU A 212 -29.14 15.30 5.79
N ALA A 213 -29.44 15.89 4.63
CA ALA A 213 -30.12 17.18 4.53
C ALA A 213 -31.49 17.15 5.22
N ALA A 214 -32.23 16.05 5.08
CA ALA A 214 -33.56 15.84 5.66
C ALA A 214 -33.53 15.14 7.04
N GLU A 215 -32.35 14.85 7.58
CA GLU A 215 -32.21 14.17 8.88
C GLU A 215 -32.82 14.99 10.02
N LYS A 216 -33.51 14.29 10.94
CA LYS A 216 -34.15 14.85 12.14
C LYS A 216 -33.70 14.15 13.42
N GLU A 217 -33.21 12.92 13.34
CA GLU A 217 -32.70 12.16 14.48
C GLU A 217 -31.38 12.76 14.96
N THR A 218 -31.38 13.31 16.17
CA THR A 218 -30.25 14.03 16.75
C THR A 218 -29.33 13.13 17.58
N VAL A 219 -29.70 11.86 17.75
CA VAL A 219 -28.90 10.86 18.47
C VAL A 219 -28.25 9.91 17.46
N PRO A 220 -26.93 9.95 17.27
CA PRO A 220 -26.24 9.04 16.36
C PRO A 220 -26.06 7.65 16.96
N VAL A 221 -26.02 6.63 16.10
CA VAL A 221 -25.51 5.31 16.49
C VAL A 221 -23.99 5.38 16.60
N ILE A 222 -23.42 5.04 17.76
CA ILE A 222 -21.97 5.12 18.01
C ILE A 222 -21.40 3.75 18.39
N VAL A 223 -20.39 3.29 17.64
CA VAL A 223 -19.71 2.00 17.84
C VAL A 223 -18.23 2.19 18.17
N LYS A 224 -17.59 1.17 18.77
CA LYS A 224 -16.15 1.17 19.07
C LYS A 224 -15.35 1.04 17.76
N TYR A 225 -14.23 1.76 17.68
CA TYR A 225 -13.46 1.91 16.45
C TYR A 225 -11.95 1.82 16.73
N GLY A 226 -11.23 1.05 15.94
CA GLY A 226 -9.77 0.98 15.97
C GLY A 226 -9.19 2.05 15.06
N ARG A 227 -8.82 3.21 15.61
CA ARG A 227 -8.28 4.32 14.81
C ARG A 227 -6.83 4.08 14.39
N MET A 228 -6.04 3.56 15.31
CA MET A 228 -4.65 3.11 15.13
C MET A 228 -4.42 1.90 16.05
N THR A 229 -3.30 1.19 15.88
CA THR A 229 -2.90 0.10 16.75
C THR A 229 -2.89 0.61 18.20
N PHE A 230 -3.64 -0.06 19.07
CA PHE A 230 -3.89 0.31 20.48
C PHE A 230 -4.63 1.64 20.73
N ASN A 231 -5.04 2.39 19.69
CA ASN A 231 -5.84 3.60 19.82
C ASN A 231 -7.33 3.29 19.63
N ARG A 232 -7.99 2.99 20.76
CA ARG A 232 -9.41 2.68 20.83
C ARG A 232 -10.22 3.97 20.89
N GLN A 233 -11.11 4.16 19.93
CA GLN A 233 -11.99 5.33 19.84
C GLN A 233 -13.43 4.89 19.55
N TYR A 234 -14.25 5.86 19.17
CA TYR A 234 -15.62 5.65 18.74
C TYR A 234 -15.84 6.31 17.37
N ILE A 235 -16.79 5.76 16.61
CA ILE A 235 -17.22 6.29 15.31
C ILE A 235 -18.74 6.40 15.27
N ILE A 236 -19.25 7.45 14.61
CA ILE A 236 -20.66 7.53 14.21
C ILE A 236 -20.89 6.51 13.09
N ALA A 237 -21.66 5.47 13.37
CA ALA A 237 -21.99 4.40 12.44
C ALA A 237 -23.10 4.86 11.48
N ASP A 238 -22.76 5.78 10.58
CA ASP A 238 -23.67 6.27 9.55
C ASP A 238 -22.92 6.44 8.22
N ARG A 239 -23.37 5.72 7.19
CA ARG A 239 -22.73 5.73 5.87
C ARG A 239 -22.65 7.14 5.27
N ARG A 240 -23.62 8.01 5.55
CA ARG A 240 -23.70 9.36 4.99
C ARG A 240 -22.50 10.21 5.42
N VAL A 241 -21.86 9.90 6.55
CA VAL A 241 -20.64 10.60 7.02
C VAL A 241 -19.34 9.78 6.88
N ILE A 242 -19.41 8.57 6.30
CA ILE A 242 -18.28 7.68 6.05
C ILE A 242 -18.05 7.51 4.53
N ASP A 243 -16.96 8.05 3.99
CA ASP A 243 -16.69 8.03 2.54
C ASP A 243 -16.54 6.64 1.92
N ARG A 244 -15.82 5.74 2.58
CA ARG A 244 -15.60 4.36 2.10
C ARG A 244 -15.75 3.41 3.29
N PRO A 245 -16.99 2.99 3.60
CA PRO A 245 -17.26 2.19 4.79
C PRO A 245 -16.76 0.76 4.67
N ARG A 246 -16.64 0.24 3.44
CA ARG A 246 -16.40 -1.18 3.16
C ARG A 246 -17.54 -2.03 3.75
N PRO A 247 -18.72 -2.10 3.11
CA PRO A 247 -19.90 -2.77 3.67
C PRO A 247 -19.63 -4.20 4.14
N ALA A 248 -18.84 -4.99 3.41
CA ALA A 248 -18.45 -6.34 3.85
C ALA A 248 -17.76 -6.34 5.23
N LEU A 249 -16.96 -5.30 5.53
CA LEU A 249 -16.28 -5.15 6.83
C LEU A 249 -17.28 -4.86 7.95
N TRP A 250 -18.26 -3.99 7.71
CA TRP A 250 -19.35 -3.73 8.64
C TRP A 250 -20.24 -4.95 8.85
N PHE A 251 -20.58 -5.66 7.76
CA PHE A 251 -21.32 -6.91 7.83
C PHE A 251 -20.61 -7.95 8.71
N ALA A 252 -19.31 -8.16 8.49
CA ALA A 252 -18.51 -9.06 9.31
C ALA A 252 -18.29 -8.56 10.75
N HIS A 253 -18.36 -7.24 10.99
CA HIS A 253 -18.25 -6.64 12.31
C HIS A 253 -19.52 -6.75 13.15
N ASN A 254 -20.67 -7.03 12.53
CA ASN A 254 -21.90 -7.31 13.26
C ASN A 254 -21.75 -8.54 14.17
N ASP A 255 -20.75 -9.39 13.92
CA ASP A 255 -20.26 -10.37 14.87
C ASP A 255 -19.32 -9.73 15.90
N GLN A 256 -19.75 -9.68 17.15
CA GLN A 256 -18.94 -9.15 18.25
C GLN A 256 -17.73 -10.03 18.63
N ARG A 257 -17.58 -11.21 18.00
CA ARG A 257 -16.43 -12.13 18.18
C ARG A 257 -15.37 -11.96 17.07
N GLN A 258 -15.60 -11.07 16.11
CA GLN A 258 -14.70 -10.88 14.99
C GLN A 258 -13.32 -10.37 15.45
N ILE A 259 -12.26 -10.92 14.85
CA ILE A 259 -10.88 -10.45 15.01
C ILE A 259 -10.36 -10.08 13.63
N TYR A 260 -9.68 -8.95 13.55
CA TYR A 260 -9.07 -8.44 12.34
C TYR A 260 -7.56 -8.45 12.47
N LEU A 261 -6.89 -9.05 11.50
CA LEU A 261 -5.49 -8.77 11.21
C LEU A 261 -5.41 -7.48 10.41
N SER A 262 -4.43 -6.64 10.70
CA SER A 262 -4.11 -5.43 9.94
C SER A 262 -2.62 -5.33 9.68
N GLU A 263 -2.24 -4.91 8.47
CA GLU A 263 -0.85 -4.87 7.98
C GLU A 263 -0.66 -3.78 6.93
N LEU A 264 0.60 -3.49 6.57
CA LEU A 264 0.94 -2.70 5.38
C LEU A 264 1.27 -3.63 4.23
N HIS A 265 0.25 -3.95 3.44
CA HIS A 265 0.36 -4.93 2.37
C HIS A 265 1.37 -4.58 1.27
N THR A 266 1.64 -3.29 1.06
CA THR A 266 2.51 -2.81 -0.03
C THR A 266 3.86 -2.33 0.45
N GLU A 267 4.17 -2.51 1.74
CA GLU A 267 5.43 -2.04 2.32
C GLU A 267 6.32 -3.25 2.63
N SER A 268 7.61 -3.11 2.32
CA SER A 268 8.62 -4.11 2.69
C SER A 268 8.66 -4.30 4.22
N GLY A 269 8.98 -5.53 4.64
CA GLY A 269 9.17 -5.85 6.04
C GLY A 269 10.19 -4.93 6.70
N ARG A 270 9.91 -4.50 7.93
CA ARG A 270 10.79 -3.62 8.72
C ARG A 270 11.02 -4.26 10.10
N PRO A 271 12.12 -3.92 10.80
CA PRO A 271 12.27 -4.31 12.19
C PRO A 271 11.06 -3.87 13.02
N GLY A 272 10.42 -4.80 13.72
CA GLY A 272 9.22 -4.57 14.52
C GLY A 272 8.05 -5.46 14.13
N PRO A 273 6.84 -5.16 14.66
CA PRO A 273 5.64 -5.92 14.30
C PRO A 273 5.34 -5.81 12.81
N ALA A 274 5.06 -6.94 12.16
CA ALA A 274 4.59 -6.99 10.77
C ALA A 274 3.07 -6.86 10.65
N VAL A 275 2.34 -7.28 11.70
CA VAL A 275 0.88 -7.30 11.74
C VAL A 275 0.37 -6.87 13.12
N SER A 276 -0.84 -6.33 13.17
CA SER A 276 -1.56 -6.00 14.41
C SER A 276 -2.94 -6.62 14.39
N PHE A 277 -3.40 -7.12 15.54
CA PHE A 277 -4.74 -7.67 15.71
C PHE A 277 -5.66 -6.72 16.47
N THR A 278 -6.95 -6.70 16.11
CA THR A 278 -7.97 -5.93 16.82
C THR A 278 -9.34 -6.60 16.72
N ALA A 279 -10.16 -6.46 17.77
CA ALA A 279 -11.58 -6.81 17.73
C ALA A 279 -12.48 -5.59 17.40
N LEU A 280 -11.89 -4.43 17.13
CA LEU A 280 -12.59 -3.20 16.78
C LEU A 280 -12.67 -3.06 15.25
N LEU A 281 -13.71 -2.39 14.75
CA LEU A 281 -13.78 -2.01 13.34
C LEU A 281 -12.53 -1.16 12.97
N PRO A 282 -11.65 -1.61 12.07
CA PRO A 282 -10.38 -0.95 11.82
C PRO A 282 -10.49 0.17 10.78
N ASP A 283 -9.83 1.29 11.08
CA ASP A 283 -9.54 2.35 10.11
C ASP A 283 -8.59 1.86 9.01
N ILE A 284 -8.63 2.49 7.83
CA ILE A 284 -7.63 2.23 6.78
C ILE A 284 -6.20 2.46 7.29
N HIS A 285 -6.02 3.35 8.25
CA HIS A 285 -4.74 3.64 8.89
C HIS A 285 -4.53 2.86 10.19
N HIS A 286 -5.31 1.80 10.48
CA HIS A 286 -5.25 1.12 11.78
C HIS A 286 -3.83 0.64 12.12
N PHE A 287 -3.10 0.00 11.20
CA PHE A 287 -1.80 -0.58 11.53
C PHE A 287 -0.76 0.48 11.95
N LYS A 288 -0.45 1.45 11.07
CA LYS A 288 0.64 2.44 11.27
C LYS A 288 0.16 3.83 11.72
N GLY A 289 -1.10 4.17 11.46
CA GLY A 289 -1.67 5.50 11.73
C GLY A 289 -1.45 6.55 10.64
N THR A 290 -0.46 6.36 9.76
CA THR A 290 -0.11 7.33 8.70
C THR A 290 -0.26 6.79 7.28
N GLU A 291 -0.24 5.48 7.09
CA GLU A 291 -0.32 4.82 5.78
C GLU A 291 -1.51 3.87 5.73
N GLY A 292 -2.05 3.69 4.53
CA GLY A 292 -3.20 2.80 4.32
C GLY A 292 -2.75 1.35 4.33
N GLY A 293 -3.40 0.53 5.14
CA GLY A 293 -3.13 -0.91 5.24
C GLY A 293 -4.22 -1.78 4.65
N ARG A 294 -3.96 -3.09 4.68
CA ARG A 294 -4.99 -4.12 4.50
C ARG A 294 -5.48 -4.60 5.85
N VAL A 295 -6.72 -5.08 5.82
CA VAL A 295 -7.46 -5.66 6.93
C VAL A 295 -7.97 -7.01 6.46
N ALA A 296 -7.72 -8.04 7.26
CA ALA A 296 -8.13 -9.40 6.99
C ALA A 296 -8.94 -9.94 8.19
N PRO A 297 -10.26 -10.13 8.05
CA PRO A 297 -11.09 -10.68 9.11
C PRO A 297 -10.87 -12.18 9.30
N LEU A 298 -10.96 -12.67 10.53
CA LEU A 298 -10.82 -14.09 10.85
C LEU A 298 -12.01 -14.91 10.32
N TYR A 299 -13.23 -14.35 10.40
CA TYR A 299 -14.46 -15.03 9.98
C TYR A 299 -15.12 -14.36 8.78
N ARG A 300 -15.68 -15.18 7.88
CA ARG A 300 -16.34 -14.74 6.63
C ARG A 300 -17.74 -14.19 6.86
N HIS A 301 -18.50 -14.85 7.73
CA HIS A 301 -19.86 -14.48 8.13
C HIS A 301 -19.89 -14.27 9.64
N PRO A 302 -20.80 -13.41 10.14
CA PRO A 302 -21.19 -13.47 11.53
C PRO A 302 -21.67 -14.88 11.85
N HIS A 303 -21.18 -15.46 12.93
CA HIS A 303 -21.70 -16.73 13.42
C HIS A 303 -23.17 -16.54 13.78
N HIS A 304 -24.07 -17.03 12.91
CA HIS A 304 -25.31 -17.59 13.42
C HIS A 304 -24.91 -18.82 14.22
N GLY A 305 -25.30 -18.86 15.49
CA GLY A 305 -24.83 -19.83 16.48
C GLY A 305 -24.93 -21.28 16.06
#